data_AF-A0A074S3X9-F1
#
_entry.id   AF-A0A074S3X9-F1
#
_cell.length_a   1.000
_cell.length_b   1.000
_cell.length_c   1.000
_cell.angle_alpha   90.00
_cell.angle_beta   90.00
_cell.angle_gamma   90.00
#
_symmetry.space_group_name_H-M   'P 1'
#
loop_
_entity.id
_entity.type
_entity.pdbx_description
1 polymer ?
#
loop_
_entity_poly.entity_id
_entity_poly.type
_entity_poly.pdbx_seq_one_letter_code
_entity_poly.pdbx_strand_id
1 'polypeptide(L)' 'MVSIIIITPLTSAKLVNQLLGNSSRLLIQNNAGHVTLSGISTCTAKVFLAYFGNGTLPEDGTICETDTQPFGGCRTI' A
#
# COMPACT_ATOMS: atom_id res chain seq x y z
N MET A 1 1.22 12.47 -1.20
CA MET A 1 2.34 12.10 -2.09
C MET A 1 1.84 10.92 -2.92
N VAL A 2 2.43 10.56 -4.06
CA VAL A 2 1.99 9.40 -4.86
C VAL A 2 3.21 8.52 -5.01
N SER A 3 3.13 7.27 -4.57
CA SER A 3 4.24 6.35 -4.34
C SER A 3 5.37 6.46 -5.37
N ILE A 4 6.57 6.87 -4.94
CA ILE A 4 7.74 7.12 -5.80
C ILE A 4 8.56 5.83 -5.91
N ILE A 5 8.08 4.92 -6.76
CA ILE A 5 8.73 3.64 -7.05
C ILE A 5 9.04 3.56 -8.55
N ILE A 6 10.30 3.69 -8.92
CA ILE A 6 10.72 3.80 -10.34
C ILE A 6 10.81 2.45 -11.06
N ILE A 7 10.95 1.36 -10.31
CA ILE A 7 11.11 0.00 -10.85
C ILE A 7 9.74 -0.64 -11.13
N THR A 8 8.75 -0.40 -10.26
CA THR A 8 7.41 -0.98 -10.34
C THR A 8 6.35 0.08 -10.08
N PRO A 9 6.07 0.97 -11.05
CA PRO A 9 5.25 2.16 -10.85
C PRO A 9 3.77 1.83 -10.53
N LEU A 10 3.09 2.77 -9.86
CA LEU A 10 1.67 2.64 -9.50
C LEU A 10 0.76 2.39 -10.72
N THR A 11 1.13 2.91 -11.89
CA THR A 11 0.41 2.65 -13.15
C THR A 11 0.37 1.17 -13.51
N SER A 12 1.47 0.43 -13.31
CA SER A 12 1.52 -1.02 -13.52
C SER A 12 0.61 -1.76 -12.54
N ALA A 13 0.59 -1.36 -11.27
CA ALA A 13 -0.31 -1.95 -10.27
C ALA A 13 -1.78 -1.71 -10.61
N LYS A 14 -2.14 -0.50 -11.07
CA LYS A 14 -3.48 -0.16 -11.55
C LYS A 14 -3.87 -1.00 -12.77
N LEU A 15 -2.97 -1.19 -13.72
CA LEU A 15 -3.20 -2.03 -14.90
C LEU A 15 -3.50 -3.48 -14.49
N VAL A 16 -2.69 -4.06 -13.59
CA VAL A 16 -2.93 -5.44 -13.11
C VAL A 16 -4.27 -5.55 -12.39
N ASN A 17 -4.61 -4.59 -11.52
CA ASN A 17 -5.90 -4.59 -10.84
C ASN A 17 -7.07 -4.54 -11.84
N GLN A 18 -6.96 -3.72 -12.89
CA GLN A 18 -7.95 -3.67 -13.96
C GLN A 18 -8.07 -5.00 -14.70
N LEU A 19 -6.95 -5.65 -15.02
CA LEU A 19 -6.94 -6.94 -15.74
C LEU A 19 -7.54 -8.09 -14.89
N LEU A 20 -7.39 -8.02 -13.57
CA LEU A 20 -7.96 -9.00 -12.64
C LEU A 20 -9.43 -8.70 -12.27
N GLY A 21 -9.91 -7.50 -12.57
CA GLY A 21 -11.30 -7.09 -12.37
C GLY A 21 -11.75 -7.26 -10.92
N ASN A 22 -12.87 -7.95 -10.73
CA ASN A 22 -13.45 -8.15 -9.39
C ASN A 22 -12.66 -9.14 -8.51
N SER A 23 -11.69 -9.85 -9.08
CA SER A 23 -10.89 -10.87 -8.41
C SER A 23 -9.71 -10.29 -7.61
N SER A 24 -9.45 -8.98 -7.69
CA SER A 24 -8.41 -8.30 -6.91
C SER A 24 -8.91 -7.02 -6.27
N ARG A 25 -8.14 -6.51 -5.30
CA ARG A 25 -8.28 -5.16 -4.75
C ARG A 25 -6.89 -4.51 -4.69
N LEU A 26 -6.82 -3.23 -5.02
CA LEU A 26 -5.58 -2.46 -4.99
C LEU A 26 -5.42 -1.73 -3.65
N LEU A 27 -4.38 -2.08 -2.90
CA LEU A 27 -3.90 -1.32 -1.74
C LEU A 27 -2.70 -0.46 -2.16
N ILE A 28 -2.72 0.83 -1.84
CA ILE A 28 -1.65 1.77 -2.18
C ILE A 28 -0.98 2.24 -0.89
N GLN A 29 0.30 1.93 -0.72
CA GLN A 29 1.09 2.53 0.35
C GLN A 29 1.76 3.81 -0.17
N ASN A 30 1.34 4.96 0.35
CA ASN A 30 1.88 6.27 -0.02
C ASN A 30 3.24 6.50 0.66
N ASN A 31 4.31 6.00 0.03
CA ASN A 31 5.69 6.15 0.47
C ASN A 31 6.63 6.40 -0.71
N ALA A 32 7.78 7.00 -0.44
CA ALA A 32 8.93 6.94 -1.33
C ALA A 32 9.76 5.68 -1.02
N GLY A 33 9.93 4.78 -2.00
CA GLY A 33 10.71 3.55 -1.80
C GLY A 33 10.29 2.41 -2.73
N HIS A 34 11.08 1.34 -2.76
CA HIS A 34 10.76 0.11 -3.49
C HIS A 34 10.21 -0.94 -2.52
N VAL A 35 9.04 -1.52 -2.81
CA VAL A 35 8.25 -2.43 -1.94
C VAL A 35 7.63 -1.81 -0.68
N THR A 36 6.56 -2.42 -0.17
CA THR A 36 5.80 -1.98 1.00
C THR A 36 6.60 -2.03 2.31
N LEU A 37 7.59 -2.93 2.40
CA LEU A 37 8.45 -3.08 3.57
C LEU A 37 9.45 -1.92 3.76
N SER A 38 9.61 -1.06 2.75
CA SER A 38 10.54 0.07 2.80
C SER A 38 10.01 1.28 3.56
N GLY A 39 8.76 1.26 3.99
CA GLY A 39 8.19 2.25 4.88
C GLY A 39 7.31 1.57 5.91
N ILE A 40 7.43 1.96 7.17
CA ILE A 40 6.55 1.44 8.22
C ILE A 40 5.16 2.06 8.02
N SER A 41 4.15 1.21 7.90
CA SER A 41 2.75 1.61 7.86
C SER A 41 1.90 0.60 8.62
N THR A 42 1.39 1.01 9.77
CA THR A 42 0.47 0.22 10.60
C THR A 42 -0.84 -0.04 9.84
N CYS A 43 -1.26 0.90 8.99
CA CYS A 43 -2.40 0.73 8.09
C CYS A 43 -2.16 -0.46 7.14
N THR A 44 -1.04 -0.47 6.41
CA THR A 44 -0.68 -1.57 5.50
C THR A 44 -0.59 -2.88 6.26
N ALA A 45 0.10 -2.91 7.42
CA ALA A 45 0.26 -4.12 8.23
C ALA A 45 -1.10 -4.72 8.66
N LYS A 46 -2.06 -3.89 9.09
CA LYS A 46 -3.41 -4.35 9.47
C LYS A 46 -4.14 -4.97 8.28
N VAL A 47 -4.05 -4.39 7.09
CA VAL A 47 -4.67 -4.95 5.87
C VAL A 47 -4.04 -6.31 5.52
N PHE A 48 -2.71 -6.42 5.59
CA PHE A 48 -2.02 -7.70 5.38
C PHE A 48 -2.50 -8.77 6.37
N LEU A 49 -2.54 -8.45 7.66
CA LEU A 49 -2.99 -9.37 8.70
C LEU A 49 -4.46 -9.79 8.52
N ALA A 50 -5.34 -8.85 8.15
CA ALA A 50 -6.73 -9.16 7.86
C ALA A 50 -6.85 -10.10 6.65
N TYR A 51 -6.17 -9.79 5.54
CA TYR A 51 -6.21 -10.62 4.35
C TYR A 51 -5.72 -12.06 4.61
N PHE A 52 -4.56 -12.22 5.25
CA PHE A 52 -4.02 -13.56 5.53
C PHE A 52 -4.71 -14.26 6.71
N GLY A 53 -5.30 -13.51 7.65
CA GLY A 53 -5.94 -14.06 8.83
C GLY A 53 -7.38 -14.50 8.61
N ASN A 54 -8.16 -13.75 7.82
CA ASN A 54 -9.59 -14.03 7.62
C ASN A 54 -10.09 -13.78 6.18
N GLY A 55 -9.20 -13.48 5.23
CA GLY A 55 -9.56 -13.23 3.84
C GLY A 55 -10.23 -11.87 3.58
N THR A 56 -10.27 -10.97 4.58
CA THR A 56 -10.87 -9.64 4.38
C THR A 56 -10.02 -8.80 3.44
N LEU A 57 -10.65 -8.28 2.41
CA LEU A 57 -10.03 -7.37 1.44
C LEU A 57 -10.39 -5.91 1.77
N PRO A 58 -9.46 -4.96 1.53
CA PRO A 58 -9.76 -3.54 1.65
C PRO A 58 -10.68 -3.07 0.51
N GLU A 59 -11.19 -1.84 0.63
CA GLU A 59 -11.85 -1.17 -0.50
C GLU A 59 -10.84 -0.96 -1.64
N ASP A 60 -11.31 -1.05 -2.89
CA ASP A 60 -10.42 -0.91 -4.04
C ASP A 60 -9.83 0.50 -4.11
N GLY A 61 -8.50 0.58 -4.22
CA GLY A 61 -7.79 1.85 -4.21
C GLY A 61 -7.58 2.44 -2.82
N THR A 62 -7.77 1.69 -1.74
CA THR A 62 -7.44 2.12 -0.37
C THR A 62 -6.01 2.65 -0.30
N ILE A 63 -5.82 3.84 0.27
CA ILE A 63 -4.50 4.46 0.44
C ILE A 63 -4.11 4.41 1.91
N CYS A 64 -2.96 3.79 2.20
CA CYS A 64 -2.31 3.79 3.50
C CYS A 64 -1.11 4.74 3.48
N GLU A 65 -1.09 5.70 4.39
CA GLU A 65 0.08 6.55 4.63
C GLU A 65 1.15 5.81 5.45
N THR A 66 2.39 6.27 5.38
CA THR A 66 3.44 5.77 6.28
C THR A 66 3.39 6.44 7.64
N ASP A 67 3.73 5.66 8.67
CA ASP A 67 3.86 6.14 10.04
C ASP A 67 5.16 6.94 10.19
N THR A 68 6.15 6.70 9.33
CA THR A 68 7.43 7.41 9.34
C THR A 68 7.55 8.33 8.14
N GLN A 69 8.06 9.54 8.36
CA GLN A 69 8.41 10.47 7.29
C GLN A 69 9.91 10.39 6.99
N PRO A 70 10.34 10.55 5.73
CA PRO A 70 11.75 10.72 5.41
C PRO A 70 12.30 11.93 6.16
N PHE A 71 13.30 11.73 7.01
CA PHE A 71 13.92 12.77 7.84
C PHE A 71 13.03 13.42 8.91
N GLY A 72 11.82 12.87 9.15
CA GLY A 72 10.91 13.29 10.22
C GLY A 72 10.85 12.28 11.37
N GLY A 73 10.27 12.69 12.50
CA GLY A 73 9.95 11.76 13.59
C GLY A 73 8.84 10.77 13.21
N CYS A 74 8.59 9.78 14.07
CA CYS A 74 7.44 8.89 13.93
C CYS A 74 6.14 9.68 14.10
N ARG A 75 5.22 9.60 13.14
CA ARG A 75 3.88 10.19 13.22
C ARG A 75 3.10 9.39 14.25
N THR A 76 2.64 10.03 15.31
CA THR A 76 1.80 9.40 16.33
C THR A 76 0.50 8.90 15.69
N ILE A 77 0.20 7.63 15.97
CA ILE A 77 -1.00 6.88 15.57
C ILE A 77 -2.28 7.44 16.18
#